data_AF-A0A2D4TRP2-F1
#
_entry.id   AF-A0A2D4TRP2-F1
#
_cell.length_a   1.000
_cell.length_b   1.000
_cell.length_c   1.000
_cell.angle_alpha   90.00
_cell.angle_beta   90.00
_cell.angle_gamma   90.00
#
_symmetry.space_group_name_H-M   'P 1'
#
loop_
_entity.id
_entity.type
_entity.pdbx_description
1 polymer ?
#
loop_
_entity_poly.entity_id
_entity_poly.type
_entity_poly.pdbx_seq_one_letter_code
_entity_poly.pdbx_strand_id
1 'polypeptide(L)'
;MKPDDQQCYLLTIKNSEGETHIYSLRDEGVEPEILIFENEDDAERYVQMLERDEEYLVGDTLKMVVSEVNFNNVLEILKVKDRRYILVKIDELFIPPPTDQ
;
A
#
# COMPACT_ATOMS: atom_id res chain seq x y z
N MET A 1 -20.22 5.72 -13.80
CA MET A 1 -18.75 5.64 -13.78
C MET A 1 -18.33 4.87 -15.01
N LYS A 2 -17.32 5.36 -15.75
CA LYS A 2 -16.74 4.56 -16.84
C LYS A 2 -16.00 3.38 -16.19
N PRO A 3 -16.03 2.17 -16.79
CA PRO A 3 -15.33 1.01 -16.25
C PRO A 3 -13.80 1.18 -16.18
N ASP A 4 -13.24 2.19 -16.86
CA ASP A 4 -11.81 2.49 -16.90
C ASP A 4 -11.26 3.32 -15.73
N ASP A 5 -12.11 3.84 -14.84
CA ASP A 5 -11.72 4.70 -13.71
C ASP A 5 -11.95 4.01 -12.35
N GLN A 6 -11.48 2.77 -12.23
CA GLN A 6 -11.44 2.13 -10.92
C GLN A 6 -10.31 2.76 -10.10
N GLN A 7 -10.68 3.57 -9.10
CA GLN A 7 -9.75 4.11 -8.11
C GLN A 7 -9.26 2.98 -7.21
N CYS A 8 -7.98 3.03 -6.87
CA CYS A 8 -7.36 2.15 -5.91
C CYS A 8 -6.28 2.91 -5.15
N TYR A 9 -5.78 2.30 -4.08
CA TYR A 9 -4.92 2.94 -3.11
C TYR A 9 -3.65 2.12 -2.94
N LEU A 10 -2.51 2.80 -2.97
CA LEU A 10 -1.18 2.22 -2.76
C LEU A 10 -0.57 2.80 -1.49
N LEU A 11 0.29 2.03 -0.84
CA LEU A 11 1.16 2.56 0.20
C LEU A 11 2.40 3.15 -0.46
N THR A 12 2.72 4.39 -0.11
CA THR A 12 3.95 5.05 -0.53
C THR A 12 4.72 5.54 0.69
N ILE A 13 6.04 5.52 0.60
CA ILE A 13 6.93 6.12 1.57
C ILE A 13 7.37 7.47 1.02
N LYS A 14 7.18 8.51 1.82
CA LYS A 14 7.72 9.84 1.55
C LYS A 14 8.93 10.09 2.45
N ASN A 15 10.06 10.43 1.84
CA ASN A 15 11.23 10.85 2.60
C ASN A 15 11.18 12.35 2.95
N SER A 16 12.09 12.79 3.82
CA SER A 16 12.27 14.19 4.21
C SER A 16 12.67 15.11 3.04
N GLU A 17 13.18 14.55 1.94
CA GLU A 17 13.53 15.28 0.71
C GLU A 17 12.32 15.44 -0.25
N GLY A 18 11.19 14.81 0.06
CA GLY A 18 9.94 14.88 -0.71
C GLY A 18 9.81 13.83 -1.81
N GLU A 19 10.77 12.93 -1.97
CA GLU A 19 10.68 11.79 -2.89
C GLU A 19 9.66 10.77 -2.38
N THR A 20 8.87 10.24 -3.31
CA THR A 20 7.80 9.27 -3.02
C THR A 20 8.15 7.94 -3.67
N HIS A 21 8.30 6.90 -2.84
CA HIS A 21 8.60 5.55 -3.28
C HIS A 21 7.42 4.62 -2.98
N ILE A 22 7.12 3.69 -3.90
CA ILE A 22 6.06 2.70 -3.67
C ILE A 22 6.55 1.70 -2.62
N TYR A 23 5.75 1.52 -1.57
CA TYR A 23 6.00 0.52 -0.55
C TYR A 23 5.71 -0.88 -1.10
N SER A 24 6.55 -1.86 -0.73
CA SER A 24 6.38 -3.24 -1.15
C SER A 24 6.88 -4.18 -0.05
N LEU A 25 6.16 -5.26 0.19
CA LEU A 25 6.52 -6.27 1.19
C LEU A 25 7.73 -7.03 0.68
N ARG A 26 8.81 -7.09 1.46
CA ARG A 26 9.96 -7.94 1.15
C ARG A 26 9.81 -9.25 1.90
N ASP A 27 9.85 -10.35 1.16
CA ASP A 27 10.00 -11.69 1.71
C ASP A 27 11.37 -12.24 1.29
N GLU A 28 12.07 -12.96 2.18
CA GLU A 28 13.46 -13.38 1.94
C GLU A 28 13.58 -14.27 0.70
N GLY A 29 14.24 -13.76 -0.34
CA GLY A 29 14.47 -14.48 -1.60
C GLY A 29 13.37 -14.31 -2.65
N VAL A 30 12.38 -13.45 -2.40
CA VAL A 30 11.21 -13.24 -3.25
C VAL A 30 11.15 -11.76 -3.66
N GLU A 31 10.84 -11.47 -4.93
CA GLU A 31 10.68 -10.08 -5.37
C GLU A 31 9.56 -9.38 -4.62
N PRO A 32 9.76 -8.13 -4.20
CA PRO A 32 8.83 -7.48 -3.29
C PRO A 32 7.48 -7.18 -3.95
N GLU A 33 6.41 -7.52 -3.26
CA GLU A 33 5.05 -7.42 -3.78
C GLU A 33 4.42 -6.07 -3.41
N ILE A 34 3.83 -5.41 -4.40
CA ILE A 34 3.16 -4.13 -4.22
C ILE A 34 1.73 -4.37 -3.75
N LEU A 35 1.35 -3.74 -2.63
CA LEU A 35 -0.01 -3.84 -2.12
C LEU A 35 -0.91 -2.78 -2.77
N ILE A 36 -2.03 -3.22 -3.34
CA ILE A 36 -3.06 -2.38 -3.94
C ILE A 36 -4.36 -2.61 -3.19
N PHE A 37 -5.00 -1.56 -2.69
CA PHE A 37 -6.24 -1.63 -1.93
C PHE A 37 -7.39 -1.06 -2.76
N GLU A 38 -8.53 -1.72 -2.77
CA GLU A 38 -9.75 -1.18 -3.39
C GLU A 38 -10.41 -0.10 -2.52
N ASN A 39 -10.14 -0.09 -1.21
CA ASN A 39 -10.72 0.82 -0.25
C ASN A 39 -9.65 1.61 0.52
N GLU A 40 -9.92 2.90 0.70
CA GLU A 40 -9.01 3.85 1.36
C GLU A 40 -8.87 3.56 2.86
N ASP A 41 -9.99 3.34 3.57
CA ASP A 41 -10.01 3.08 5.00
C ASP A 41 -9.17 1.84 5.35
N ASP A 42 -9.23 0.80 4.51
CA ASP A 42 -8.44 -0.42 4.67
C ASP A 42 -6.95 -0.15 4.51
N ALA A 43 -6.58 0.65 3.52
CA ALA A 43 -5.19 1.07 3.31
C ALA A 43 -4.68 1.91 4.49
N GLU A 44 -5.46 2.87 4.98
CA GLU A 44 -5.10 3.72 6.12
C GLU A 44 -4.95 2.91 7.41
N ARG A 45 -5.86 1.97 7.67
CA ARG A 45 -5.77 1.06 8.80
C ARG A 45 -4.55 0.16 8.70
N TYR A 46 -4.20 -0.31 7.51
CA TYR A 46 -3.00 -1.10 7.30
C TYR A 46 -1.75 -0.29 7.60
N VAL A 47 -1.67 0.97 7.14
CA VAL A 47 -0.58 1.88 7.51
C VAL A 47 -0.47 2.04 9.03
N GLN A 48 -1.59 2.29 9.72
CA GLN A 48 -1.60 2.41 11.18
C GLN A 48 -1.15 1.12 11.90
N MET A 49 -1.47 -0.05 11.34
CA MET A 49 -0.99 -1.33 11.86
C MET A 49 0.52 -1.46 11.70
N LEU A 50 1.05 -1.11 10.52
CA LEU A 50 2.48 -1.13 10.24
C LEU A 50 3.26 -0.13 11.10
N GLU A 51 2.73 1.07 11.34
CA GLU A 51 3.37 2.08 12.21
C GLU A 51 3.46 1.64 13.67
N ARG A 52 2.62 0.68 14.11
CA ARG A 52 2.62 0.13 15.48
C ARG A 52 3.57 -1.05 15.64
N ASP A 53 4.01 -1.65 14.55
CA ASP A 53 4.86 -2.83 14.57
C ASP A 53 6.33 -2.40 14.71
N GLU A 54 6.99 -2.75 15.82
CA GLU A 54 8.36 -2.29 16.13
C GLU A 54 9.42 -2.83 15.14
N GLU A 55 9.12 -3.92 14.41
CA GLU A 55 9.96 -4.43 13.33
C GLU A 55 9.79 -3.63 12.02
N TYR A 56 8.71 -2.87 11.89
CA TYR A 56 8.50 -1.93 10.80
C TYR A 56 9.24 -0.63 11.10
N LEU A 57 10.50 -0.59 10.63
CA LEU A 57 11.34 0.62 10.61
C LEU A 57 10.82 1.66 9.61
N VAL A 58 9.61 2.18 9.83
CA VAL A 58 9.24 3.54 9.45
C VAL A 58 9.90 4.44 10.51
N GLY A 59 11.24 4.50 10.48
CA GLY A 59 12.00 5.32 11.43
C GLY A 59 11.59 6.79 11.32
N ASP A 60 11.90 7.60 12.34
CA ASP A 60 11.58 9.04 12.53
C ASP A 60 11.67 9.98 11.30
N THR A 61 12.18 9.53 10.15
CA THR A 61 12.40 10.31 8.92
C THR A 61 11.63 9.84 7.68
N LEU A 62 10.96 8.69 7.71
CA LEU A 62 10.16 8.17 6.58
C LEU A 62 8.69 8.17 7.00
N LYS A 63 7.80 8.74 6.18
CA LYS A 63 6.35 8.73 6.47
C LYS A 63 5.64 7.85 5.45
N MET A 64 4.95 6.83 5.92
CA MET A 64 4.09 6.02 5.08
C MET A 64 2.75 6.75 4.86
N VAL A 65 2.31 6.84 3.61
CA VAL A 65 1.08 7.53 3.23
C VAL A 65 0.30 6.71 2.22
N VAL A 66 -1.02 6.80 2.29
CA VAL A 66 -1.90 6.23 1.28
C VAL A 66 -1.94 7.17 0.08
N SER A 67 -1.80 6.62 -1.12
CA SER A 67 -1.84 7.37 -2.38
C SER A 67 -2.91 6.81 -3.30
N GLU A 68 -3.86 7.66 -3.67
CA GLU A 68 -4.91 7.34 -4.63
C GLU A 68 -4.32 7.30 -6.06
N VAL A 69 -4.66 6.24 -6.79
CA VAL A 69 -4.18 6.00 -8.15
C VAL A 69 -5.26 5.27 -8.97
N ASN A 70 -5.18 5.41 -10.29
CA ASN A 70 -6.05 4.65 -11.20
C ASN A 70 -5.52 3.22 -11.35
N PHE A 71 -6.37 2.23 -11.07
CA PHE A 71 -6.02 0.82 -11.06
C PHE A 71 -5.48 0.31 -12.40
N ASN A 72 -6.12 0.70 -13.51
CA ASN A 72 -5.67 0.27 -14.83
C ASN A 72 -4.26 0.78 -15.15
N ASN A 73 -3.99 2.05 -14.83
CA ASN A 73 -2.66 2.63 -15.00
C ASN A 73 -1.60 1.87 -14.18
N VAL A 74 -1.93 1.53 -12.93
CA VAL A 74 -1.03 0.77 -12.04
C VAL A 74 -0.75 -0.61 -12.62
N LEU A 75 -1.79 -1.33 -13.06
CA LEU A 75 -1.64 -2.66 -13.68
C LEU A 75 -0.75 -2.63 -14.93
N GLU A 76 -0.91 -1.64 -15.80
CA GLU A 76 -0.07 -1.50 -16.98
C GLU A 76 1.40 -1.28 -16.60
N ILE A 77 1.66 -0.39 -15.63
CA ILE A 77 3.03 -0.11 -15.16
C ILE A 77 3.66 -1.35 -14.54
N LEU A 78 2.92 -2.07 -13.69
CA LEU A 78 3.41 -3.28 -13.03
C LEU A 78 3.71 -4.38 -14.03
N LYS A 79 2.82 -4.57 -15.03
CA LYS A 79 3.02 -5.51 -16.12
C LYS A 79 4.26 -5.19 -16.95
N VAL A 80 4.49 -3.91 -17.27
CA VAL A 80 5.68 -3.45 -18.01
C VAL A 80 6.96 -3.67 -17.19
N LYS A 81 6.87 -3.52 -15.86
CA LYS A 81 8.00 -3.68 -14.94
C LYS A 81 8.20 -5.11 -14.42
N ASP A 82 7.39 -6.06 -14.90
CA ASP A 82 7.34 -7.46 -14.44
C ASP A 82 7.23 -7.60 -12.90
N ARG A 83 6.52 -6.66 -12.26
CA ARG A 83 6.35 -6.65 -10.81
C ARG A 83 5.07 -7.34 -10.39
N ARG A 84 5.18 -8.16 -9.34
CA ARG A 84 4.05 -8.78 -8.67
C ARG A 84 3.35 -7.79 -7.74
N TYR A 85 2.06 -7.99 -7.58
CA TYR A 85 1.21 -7.20 -6.70
C TYR A 85 0.19 -8.09 -6.02
N ILE A 86 -0.26 -7.62 -4.87
CA ILE A 86 -1.36 -8.22 -4.11
C ILE A 86 -2.50 -7.20 -4.16
N LEU A 87 -3.62 -7.60 -4.74
CA LEU A 87 -4.85 -6.83 -4.69
C LEU A 87 -5.62 -7.22 -3.44
N VAL A 88 -5.78 -6.27 -2.54
CA VAL A 88 -6.55 -6.37 -1.31
C VAL A 88 -7.95 -5.85 -1.58
N LYS A 89 -8.92 -6.77 -1.60
CA LYS A 89 -10.33 -6.45 -1.74
C LYS A 89 -10.96 -6.11 -0.40
N ILE A 90 -12.07 -5.38 -0.45
CA ILE A 90 -12.82 -4.89 0.72
C ILE A 90 -13.16 -6.01 1.72
N ASP A 91 -13.49 -7.20 1.23
CA ASP A 91 -13.88 -8.35 2.07
C ASP A 91 -12.70 -9.25 2.50
N GLU A 92 -11.49 -9.00 2.01
CA GLU A 92 -10.33 -9.87 2.26
C GLU A 92 -9.45 -9.41 3.43
N LEU A 93 -9.55 -8.14 3.82
CA LEU A 93 -8.71 -7.57 4.87
C LEU A 93 -9.45 -7.52 6.21
N PHE A 94 -9.23 -8.53 7.06
CA PHE A 94 -9.69 -8.47 8.45
C PHE A 94 -8.65 -7.74 9.33
N ILE A 95 -8.69 -6.41 9.34
CA ILE A 95 -7.92 -5.65 10.33
C ILE A 95 -8.73 -5.62 11.63
N PRO A 96 -8.20 -6.17 12.74
CA PRO A 96 -8.89 -6.10 14.02
C PRO A 96 -9.16 -4.63 14.38
N PRO A 97 -10.34 -4.32 14.96
CA PRO A 97 -10.66 -2.96 15.34
C PRO A 97 -9.57 -2.42 16.28
N PRO A 98 -9.27 -1.10 16.22
CA PRO A 98 -8.34 -0.51 17.18
C PRO A 98 -8.84 -0.84 18.58
N THR A 99 -7.97 -1.43 19.41
CA THR A 99 -8.32 -1.76 20.79
C THR A 99 -8.60 -0.46 21.52
N ASP A 100 -9.89 -0.17 21.74
CA ASP A 100 -10.35 0.91 22.60
C ASP A 100 -9.92 0.52 24.03
N GLN A 101 -8.95 1.25 24.60
CA GLN A 101 -8.62 1.21 26.03
C GLN A 101 -8.93 2.56 26.66
#